data_AF-A0A1C0AKS5-F1
#
_entry.id   AF-A0A1C0AKS5-F1
#
_cell.length_a   1.000
_cell.length_b   1.000
_cell.length_c   1.000
_cell.angle_alpha   90.00
_cell.angle_beta   90.00
_cell.angle_gamma   90.00
#
_symmetry.space_group_name_H-M   'P 1'
#
loop_
_entity.id
_entity.type
_entity.pdbx_description
1 polymer ?
#
loop_
_entity_poly.entity_id
_entity_poly.type
_entity_poly.pdbx_seq_one_letter_code
_entity_poly.pdbx_strand_id
1 'polypeptide(L)'
;MSDDPHDQLDPALRRARYGGGDGDRFVGLWLSIMVAARQLKLTPSLAGVRRTLDSFFRSRDLRAALDAVGEAPVVDQLRDAATVYFQTFLTDPNYSSVVWGMNRLQPDQLRAKAAKDAAQMLVALVGSRAGGLSASLPAVLIDGFVEVFGEPGREALRAAAATRQSLSGLTI
;
A
#
# COMPACT_ATOMS: atom_id res chain seq x y z
N MET A 1 -23.14 -1.33 23.95
CA MET A 1 -21.68 -1.11 23.88
C MET A 1 -21.29 -1.47 22.47
N SER A 2 -20.73 -0.52 21.72
CA SER A 2 -20.31 -0.76 20.34
C SER A 2 -18.97 -1.48 20.39
N ASP A 3 -18.91 -2.74 19.95
CA ASP A 3 -17.65 -3.46 19.72
C ASP A 3 -17.07 -3.01 18.36
N ASP A 4 -16.87 -1.71 18.19
CA ASP A 4 -16.12 -1.22 17.03
C ASP A 4 -14.63 -1.50 17.30
N PRO A 5 -13.94 -2.35 16.52
CA PRO A 5 -12.51 -2.60 16.70
C PRO A 5 -11.66 -1.32 16.62
N HIS A 6 -12.18 -0.24 16.05
CA HIS A 6 -11.53 1.08 16.01
C HIS A 6 -11.62 1.85 17.34
N ASP A 7 -12.50 1.47 18.27
CA ASP A 7 -12.61 2.07 19.60
C ASP A 7 -11.48 1.64 20.54
N GLN A 8 -10.72 0.59 20.19
CA GLN A 8 -9.57 0.11 20.97
C GLN A 8 -8.24 0.80 20.63
N LEU A 9 -8.19 1.61 19.57
CA LEU A 9 -6.97 2.33 19.19
C LEU A 9 -6.63 3.45 20.18
N ASP A 10 -5.34 3.69 20.37
CA ASP A 10 -4.89 4.91 21.05
C ASP A 10 -5.48 6.16 20.34
N PRO A 11 -5.97 7.18 21.07
CA PRO A 11 -6.57 8.36 20.46
C PRO A 11 -5.67 9.11 19.47
N ALA A 12 -4.35 9.14 19.69
CA ALA A 12 -3.41 9.77 18.77
C ALA A 12 -3.28 8.94 17.48
N LEU A 13 -3.23 7.61 17.61
CA LEU A 13 -3.19 6.70 16.46
C LEU A 13 -4.50 6.71 15.65
N ARG A 14 -5.65 6.68 16.33
CA ARG A 14 -6.97 6.84 15.68
C ARG A 14 -7.04 8.16 14.93
N ARG A 15 -6.57 9.25 15.56
CA ARG A 15 -6.49 10.55 14.91
C ARG A 15 -5.57 10.48 13.70
N ALA A 16 -4.36 9.93 13.80
CA ALA A 16 -3.44 9.78 12.66
C ALA A 16 -4.09 9.04 11.48
N ARG A 17 -4.89 8.02 11.75
CA ARG A 17 -5.54 7.22 10.70
C ARG A 17 -6.80 7.88 10.13
N TYR A 18 -7.68 8.42 10.96
CA TYR A 18 -9.04 8.85 10.57
C TYR A 18 -9.34 10.34 10.81
N GLY A 19 -8.40 11.10 11.36
CA GLY A 19 -8.60 12.50 11.71
C GLY A 19 -8.64 13.42 10.48
N GLY A 20 -9.60 14.36 10.48
CA GLY A 20 -9.61 15.52 9.59
C GLY A 20 -10.24 15.33 8.20
N GLY A 21 -10.93 14.21 7.92
CA GLY A 21 -11.69 13.99 6.68
C GLY A 21 -12.47 12.67 6.67
N ASP A 22 -13.24 12.44 5.59
CA ASP A 22 -14.15 11.28 5.44
C ASP A 22 -13.43 10.00 4.97
N GLY A 23 -12.29 9.64 5.55
CA GLY A 23 -11.62 8.41 5.13
C GLY A 23 -10.36 8.03 5.88
N ASP A 24 -9.92 6.79 5.62
CA ASP A 24 -8.69 6.21 6.15
C ASP A 24 -7.47 6.79 5.41
N ARG A 25 -6.70 7.64 6.10
CA ARG A 25 -5.51 8.29 5.57
C ARG A 25 -4.37 7.31 5.30
N PHE A 26 -4.34 6.17 5.98
CA PHE A 26 -3.33 5.14 5.77
C PHE A 26 -3.64 4.35 4.49
N VAL A 27 -4.91 4.06 4.23
CA VAL A 27 -5.33 3.54 2.91
C VAL A 27 -5.05 4.57 1.81
N GLY A 28 -5.29 5.86 2.09
CA GLY A 28 -4.97 6.96 1.20
C GLY A 28 -3.48 7.05 0.82
N LEU A 29 -2.57 6.69 1.74
CA LEU A 29 -1.14 6.58 1.45
C LEU A 29 -0.87 5.52 0.37
N TRP A 30 -1.42 4.31 0.51
CA TRP A 30 -1.22 3.21 -0.44
C TRP A 30 -1.75 3.56 -1.83
N LEU A 31 -2.94 4.17 -1.88
CA LEU A 31 -3.51 4.67 -3.14
C LEU A 31 -2.59 5.73 -3.79
N SER A 32 -2.08 6.67 -2.99
CA SER A 32 -1.18 7.74 -3.48
C SER A 32 0.14 7.18 -4.01
N ILE A 33 0.72 6.18 -3.32
CA ILE A 33 1.91 5.45 -3.79
C ILE A 33 1.59 4.75 -5.11
N MET A 34 0.44 4.08 -5.23
CA MET A 34 0.05 3.40 -6.47
C MET A 34 -0.08 4.37 -7.64
N VAL A 35 -0.74 5.51 -7.44
CA VAL A 35 -0.86 6.56 -8.46
C VAL A 35 0.51 7.06 -8.89
N ALA A 36 1.38 7.41 -7.94
CA ALA A 36 2.74 7.84 -8.24
C ALA A 36 3.56 6.75 -8.95
N ALA A 37 3.41 5.49 -8.53
CA ALA A 37 4.09 4.36 -9.15
C ALA A 37 3.62 4.14 -10.60
N ARG A 38 2.33 4.33 -10.91
CA ARG A 38 1.80 4.28 -12.29
C ARG A 38 2.41 5.35 -13.18
N GLN A 39 2.61 6.55 -12.65
CA GLN A 39 3.22 7.66 -13.37
C GLN A 39 4.70 7.41 -13.73
N LEU A 40 5.42 6.52 -13.04
CA LEU A 40 6.80 6.16 -13.38
C LEU A 40 6.96 5.62 -14.80
N LYS A 41 5.91 5.03 -15.38
CA LYS A 41 5.91 4.55 -16.77
C LYS A 41 5.90 5.69 -17.79
N LEU A 42 5.32 6.84 -17.41
CA LEU A 42 5.19 8.01 -18.28
C LEU A 42 6.34 8.99 -18.07
N THR A 43 6.75 9.18 -16.81
CA THR A 43 7.85 10.04 -16.41
C THR A 43 8.70 9.29 -15.38
N PRO A 44 9.98 8.97 -15.68
CA PRO A 44 10.84 8.16 -14.80
C PRO A 44 11.38 8.97 -13.61
N SER A 45 10.48 9.59 -12.83
CA SER A 45 10.81 10.43 -11.68
C SER A 45 10.17 9.89 -10.41
N LEU A 46 11.02 9.56 -9.43
CA LEU A 46 10.60 9.13 -8.11
C LEU A 46 10.23 10.31 -7.19
N ALA A 47 10.28 11.55 -7.68
CA ALA A 47 9.98 12.74 -6.90
C ALA A 47 8.54 12.73 -6.37
N GLY A 48 7.58 12.20 -7.14
CA GLY A 48 6.19 12.04 -6.71
C GLY A 48 6.07 11.12 -5.50
N VAL A 49 6.71 9.95 -5.55
CA VAL A 49 6.73 8.98 -4.45
C VAL A 49 7.37 9.59 -3.21
N ARG A 50 8.56 10.20 -3.35
CA ARG A 50 9.25 10.86 -2.22
C ARG A 50 8.40 11.96 -1.59
N ARG A 51 7.77 12.81 -2.39
CA ARG A 51 6.87 13.86 -1.90
C ARG A 51 5.68 13.29 -1.14
N THR A 52 5.07 12.22 -1.65
CA THR A 52 3.98 11.52 -0.95
C THR A 52 4.44 11.00 0.41
N LEU A 53 5.59 10.32 0.46
CA LEU A 53 6.16 9.79 1.70
C LEU A 53 6.51 10.91 2.68
N ASP A 54 7.25 11.93 2.23
CA ASP A 54 7.62 13.09 3.05
C ASP A 54 6.39 13.79 3.62
N SER A 55 5.37 14.05 2.80
CA SER A 55 4.14 14.70 3.26
C SER A 55 3.42 13.87 4.32
N PHE A 56 3.33 12.56 4.13
CA PHE A 56 2.66 11.66 5.08
C PHE A 56 3.42 11.60 6.41
N PHE A 57 4.73 11.32 6.36
CA PHE A 57 5.56 11.14 7.55
C PHE A 57 5.88 12.44 8.29
N ARG A 58 5.71 13.60 7.65
CA ARG A 58 5.83 14.91 8.31
C ARG A 58 4.51 15.41 8.89
N SER A 59 3.40 14.70 8.70
CA SER A 59 2.11 15.12 9.22
C SER A 59 2.14 15.20 10.75
N ARG A 60 1.50 16.25 11.30
CA ARG A 60 1.45 16.50 12.74
C ARG A 60 0.80 15.33 13.49
N ASP A 61 -0.27 14.79 12.95
CA ASP A 61 -1.02 13.71 13.61
C ASP A 61 -0.23 12.40 13.63
N LEU A 62 0.48 12.04 12.55
CA LEU A 62 1.30 10.83 12.56
C LEU A 62 2.48 10.96 13.52
N ARG A 63 3.13 12.13 13.57
CA ARG A 63 4.20 12.39 14.54
C ARG A 63 3.68 12.26 15.98
N ALA A 64 2.52 12.85 16.28
CA ALA A 64 1.91 12.71 17.59
C ALA A 64 1.57 11.25 17.93
N ALA A 65 1.13 10.44 16.95
CA ALA A 65 0.93 9.01 17.15
C ALA A 65 2.25 8.28 17.43
N LEU A 66 3.30 8.56 16.66
CA LEU A 66 4.62 7.96 16.89
C LEU A 66 5.17 8.30 18.28
N ASP A 67 5.00 9.54 18.73
CA ASP A 67 5.42 9.97 20.07
C ASP A 67 4.60 9.28 21.18
N ALA A 68 3.31 9.00 20.92
CA ALA A 68 2.40 8.40 21.91
C ALA A 68 2.54 6.88 22.03
N VAL A 69 2.65 6.16 20.90
CA VAL A 69 2.58 4.68 20.87
C VAL A 69 3.83 4.01 20.31
N GLY A 70 4.78 4.78 19.79
CA GLY A 70 5.99 4.26 19.14
C GLY A 70 5.73 3.75 17.70
N GLU A 71 6.79 3.22 17.09
CA GLU A 71 6.75 2.81 15.68
C GLU A 71 5.93 1.54 15.45
N ALA A 72 6.08 0.51 16.30
CA ALA A 72 5.50 -0.80 16.04
C ALA A 72 3.96 -0.77 15.86
N PRO A 73 3.17 -0.11 16.73
CA PRO A 73 1.72 -0.01 16.52
C PRO A 73 1.36 0.78 15.25
N VAL A 74 2.14 1.78 14.87
CA VAL A 74 1.94 2.53 13.61
C VAL A 74 2.21 1.64 12.40
N VAL A 75 3.26 0.83 12.44
CA VAL A 75 3.58 -0.15 11.39
C VAL A 75 2.46 -1.19 11.25
N ASP A 76 1.93 -1.70 12.36
CA ASP A 76 0.82 -2.66 12.33
C ASP A 76 -0.44 -2.05 11.71
N GLN A 77 -0.75 -0.78 12.01
CA GLN A 77 -1.86 -0.07 11.36
C GLN A 77 -1.59 0.21 9.86
N LEU A 78 -0.35 0.47 9.47
CA LEU A 78 0.02 0.60 8.05
C LEU A 78 -0.13 -0.74 7.31
N ARG A 79 0.18 -1.86 7.98
CA ARG A 79 -0.05 -3.22 7.46
C ARG A 79 -1.54 -3.51 7.30
N ASP A 80 -2.33 -3.23 8.32
CA ASP A 80 -3.79 -3.36 8.26
C ASP A 80 -4.38 -2.53 7.10
N ALA A 81 -3.94 -1.27 6.95
CA ALA A 81 -4.35 -0.43 5.84
C ALA A 81 -3.90 -0.96 4.46
N ALA A 82 -2.75 -1.65 4.38
CA ALA A 82 -2.31 -2.32 3.15
C ALA A 82 -3.23 -3.50 2.81
N THR A 83 -3.61 -4.28 3.82
CA THR A 83 -4.60 -5.36 3.69
C THR A 83 -5.94 -4.80 3.18
N VAL A 84 -6.47 -3.75 3.83
CA VAL A 84 -7.72 -3.08 3.40
C VAL A 84 -7.61 -2.59 1.95
N TYR A 85 -6.50 -1.95 1.58
CA TYR A 85 -6.25 -1.50 0.21
C TYR A 85 -6.30 -2.65 -0.80
N PHE A 86 -5.70 -3.80 -0.51
CA PHE A 86 -5.75 -4.95 -1.42
C PHE A 86 -7.10 -5.68 -1.40
N GLN A 87 -7.82 -5.69 -0.28
CA GLN A 87 -9.18 -6.23 -0.22
C GLN A 87 -10.12 -5.49 -1.17
N THR A 88 -9.93 -4.18 -1.39
CA THR A 88 -10.75 -3.43 -2.35
C THR A 88 -10.62 -3.99 -3.78
N PHE A 89 -9.53 -4.66 -4.12
CA PHE A 89 -9.35 -5.24 -5.46
C PHE A 89 -10.29 -6.43 -5.69
N LEU A 90 -10.71 -7.10 -4.62
CA LEU A 90 -11.63 -8.23 -4.68
C LEU A 90 -13.08 -7.77 -4.82
N THR A 91 -13.40 -6.61 -4.23
CA THR A 91 -14.76 -6.10 -4.11
C THR A 91 -15.11 -5.03 -5.15
N ASP A 92 -14.11 -4.31 -5.70
CA ASP A 92 -14.33 -3.29 -6.73
C ASP A 92 -14.66 -3.92 -8.10
N PRO A 93 -15.89 -3.73 -8.61
CA PRO A 93 -16.29 -4.23 -9.93
C PRO A 93 -15.46 -3.62 -11.07
N ASN A 94 -14.99 -2.38 -10.91
CA ASN A 94 -14.21 -1.68 -11.93
C ASN A 94 -12.79 -2.24 -12.02
N TYR A 95 -12.20 -2.61 -10.89
CA TYR A 95 -10.87 -3.22 -10.87
C TYR A 95 -10.88 -4.65 -11.42
N SER A 96 -11.94 -5.40 -11.12
CA SER A 96 -12.09 -6.81 -11.49
C SER A 96 -12.64 -7.04 -12.91
N SER A 97 -12.74 -6.01 -13.77
CA SER A 97 -13.29 -6.14 -15.13
C SER A 97 -12.22 -6.02 -16.23
N VAL A 98 -12.36 -6.78 -17.33
CA VAL A 98 -11.38 -6.84 -18.45
C VAL A 98 -11.64 -5.78 -19.52
N VAL A 99 -12.90 -5.57 -19.92
CA VAL A 99 -13.35 -4.60 -20.94
C VAL A 99 -14.79 -4.20 -20.64
N TRP A 100 -15.07 -2.90 -20.48
CA TRP A 100 -16.42 -2.31 -20.38
C TRP A 100 -17.41 -3.06 -19.45
N GLY A 101 -16.93 -3.62 -18.34
CA GLY A 101 -17.77 -4.33 -17.36
C GLY A 101 -18.35 -5.68 -17.80
N MET A 102 -18.01 -6.19 -19.00
CA MET A 102 -18.71 -7.35 -19.58
C MET A 102 -18.17 -8.71 -19.12
N ASN A 103 -16.93 -8.79 -18.63
CA ASN A 103 -16.35 -10.03 -18.10
C ASN A 103 -15.52 -9.76 -16.85
N ARG A 104 -15.89 -10.41 -15.74
CA ARG A 104 -15.13 -10.40 -14.48
C ARG A 104 -13.88 -11.26 -14.65
N LEU A 105 -12.75 -10.76 -14.16
CA LEU A 105 -11.49 -11.48 -14.08
C LEU A 105 -11.68 -12.74 -13.25
N GLN A 106 -11.14 -13.85 -13.74
CA GLN A 106 -11.00 -15.05 -12.93
C GLN A 106 -10.06 -14.79 -11.74
N PRO A 107 -10.20 -15.53 -10.61
CA PRO A 107 -9.40 -15.30 -9.42
C PRO A 107 -7.88 -15.24 -9.68
N ASP A 108 -7.36 -16.12 -10.53
CA ASP A 108 -5.93 -16.13 -10.88
C ASP A 108 -5.51 -14.93 -11.72
N GLN A 109 -6.38 -14.45 -12.63
CA GLN A 109 -6.11 -13.26 -13.44
C GLN A 109 -6.15 -11.99 -12.58
N LEU A 110 -7.10 -11.92 -11.64
CA LEU A 110 -7.20 -10.83 -10.67
C LEU A 110 -5.95 -10.78 -9.78
N ARG A 111 -5.51 -11.94 -9.27
CA ARG A 111 -4.29 -12.08 -8.48
C ARG A 111 -3.05 -11.66 -9.26
N ALA A 112 -2.90 -12.11 -10.51
CA ALA A 112 -1.78 -11.73 -11.36
C ALA A 112 -1.77 -10.23 -11.67
N LYS A 113 -2.94 -9.61 -11.88
CA LYS A 113 -3.08 -8.15 -12.04
C LYS A 113 -2.67 -7.42 -10.76
N ALA A 114 -3.18 -7.84 -9.61
CA ALA A 114 -2.84 -7.28 -8.30
C ALA A 114 -1.33 -7.38 -8.01
N ALA A 115 -0.72 -8.54 -8.29
CA ALA A 115 0.71 -8.75 -8.13
C ALA A 115 1.56 -7.81 -9.01
N LYS A 116 1.12 -7.54 -10.26
CA LYS A 116 1.80 -6.58 -11.14
C LYS A 116 1.74 -5.14 -10.62
N ASP A 117 0.64 -4.77 -10.00
CA ASP A 117 0.42 -3.46 -9.39
C ASP A 117 1.25 -3.32 -8.10
N ALA A 118 1.20 -4.31 -7.20
CA ALA A 118 2.03 -4.36 -6.00
C ALA A 118 3.54 -4.36 -6.33
N ALA A 119 3.98 -5.14 -7.32
CA ALA A 119 5.38 -5.12 -7.77
C ALA A 119 5.80 -3.73 -8.30
N GLN A 120 4.88 -2.97 -8.90
CA GLN A 120 5.16 -1.61 -9.35
C GLN A 120 5.36 -0.66 -8.16
N MET A 121 4.52 -0.78 -7.13
CA MET A 121 4.65 -0.04 -5.89
C MET A 121 5.96 -0.39 -5.18
N LEU A 122 6.36 -1.67 -5.14
CA LEU A 122 7.65 -2.10 -4.58
C LEU A 122 8.84 -1.44 -5.27
N VAL A 123 8.88 -1.46 -6.60
CA VAL A 123 9.93 -0.76 -7.38
C VAL A 123 9.97 0.73 -7.02
N ALA A 124 8.80 1.37 -6.91
CA ALA A 124 8.70 2.78 -6.56
C ALA A 124 9.21 3.07 -5.15
N LEU A 125 8.82 2.26 -4.16
CA LEU A 125 9.23 2.40 -2.77
C LEU A 125 10.73 2.17 -2.59
N VAL A 126 11.25 1.05 -3.11
CA VAL A 126 12.68 0.73 -3.04
C VAL A 126 13.52 1.76 -3.79
N GLY A 127 13.10 2.13 -5.01
CA GLY A 127 13.78 3.15 -5.80
C GLY A 127 13.79 4.53 -5.12
N SER A 128 12.76 4.86 -4.34
CA SER A 128 12.69 6.14 -3.62
C SER A 128 13.84 6.32 -2.63
N ARG A 129 14.40 5.23 -2.10
CA ARG A 129 15.43 5.20 -1.05
C ARG A 129 15.03 5.99 0.19
N ALA A 130 13.75 5.93 0.57
CA ALA A 130 13.26 6.58 1.78
C ALA A 130 13.87 5.91 3.03
N GLY A 131 14.23 6.72 4.03
CA GLY A 131 14.81 6.28 5.30
C GLY A 131 13.80 6.28 6.45
N GLY A 132 14.29 5.97 7.67
CA GLY A 132 13.47 5.93 8.88
C GLY A 132 12.31 4.94 8.75
N LEU A 133 11.14 5.29 9.30
CA LEU A 133 9.95 4.46 9.25
C LEU A 133 9.49 4.14 7.82
N SER A 134 9.77 5.00 6.84
CA SER A 134 9.42 4.72 5.43
C SER A 134 10.15 3.51 4.85
N ALA A 135 11.29 3.12 5.43
CA ALA A 135 12.06 1.97 4.99
C ALA A 135 11.35 0.63 5.27
N SER A 136 10.37 0.60 6.18
CA SER A 136 9.57 -0.61 6.45
C SER A 136 8.45 -0.83 5.42
N LEU A 137 8.06 0.21 4.66
CA LEU A 137 6.90 0.15 3.76
C LEU A 137 6.95 -0.96 2.70
N PRO A 138 8.09 -1.33 2.10
CA PRO A 138 8.13 -2.48 1.20
C PRO A 138 7.69 -3.78 1.88
N ALA A 139 8.15 -4.05 3.10
CA ALA A 139 7.76 -5.23 3.86
C ALA A 139 6.27 -5.18 4.25
N VAL A 140 5.80 -4.02 4.72
CA VAL A 140 4.40 -3.79 5.07
C VAL A 140 3.46 -4.02 3.87
N LEU A 141 3.85 -3.55 2.68
CA LEU A 141 3.10 -3.77 1.46
C LEU A 141 3.04 -5.27 1.09
N ILE A 142 4.16 -5.99 1.22
CA ILE A 142 4.22 -7.43 0.95
C ILE A 142 3.31 -8.18 1.92
N ASP A 143 3.39 -7.88 3.23
CA ASP A 143 2.59 -8.53 4.25
C ASP A 143 1.09 -8.33 3.97
N GLY A 144 0.65 -7.09 3.73
CA GLY A 144 -0.76 -6.81 3.42
C GLY A 144 -1.23 -7.46 2.13
N PHE A 145 -0.36 -7.58 1.11
CA PHE A 145 -0.69 -8.30 -0.12
C PHE A 145 -0.88 -9.80 0.14
N VAL A 146 0.03 -10.41 0.90
CA VAL A 146 0.01 -11.84 1.20
C VAL A 146 -1.18 -12.18 2.11
N GLU A 147 -1.55 -11.31 3.04
CA GLU A 147 -2.73 -11.49 3.88
C GLU A 147 -4.00 -11.66 3.04
N VAL A 148 -4.14 -10.90 1.94
CA VAL A 148 -5.32 -10.94 1.06
C VAL A 148 -5.27 -12.08 0.05
N PHE A 149 -4.11 -12.35 -0.55
CA PHE A 149 -4.00 -13.28 -1.68
C PHE A 149 -3.36 -14.64 -1.32
N GLY A 150 -2.94 -14.81 -0.07
CA GLY A 150 -2.29 -16.02 0.44
C GLY A 150 -0.96 -16.34 -0.25
N GLU A 151 -0.53 -17.59 -0.09
CA GLU A 151 0.73 -18.07 -0.69
C GLU A 151 0.73 -18.02 -2.24
N PRO A 152 -0.36 -18.35 -2.96
CA PRO A 152 -0.41 -18.14 -4.40
C PRO A 152 -0.21 -16.67 -4.79
N GLY A 153 -0.63 -15.74 -3.92
CA GLY A 153 -0.35 -14.32 -4.05
C GLY A 153 1.14 -14.04 -3.95
N ARG A 154 1.78 -14.55 -2.89
CA ARG A 154 3.21 -14.38 -2.66
C ARG A 154 4.03 -14.83 -3.87
N GLU A 155 3.72 -15.98 -4.45
CA GLU A 155 4.38 -16.49 -5.65
C GLU A 155 4.18 -15.57 -6.87
N ALA A 156 2.94 -15.13 -7.12
CA ALA A 156 2.64 -14.20 -8.20
C ALA A 156 3.38 -12.85 -8.03
N LEU A 157 3.48 -12.35 -6.79
CA LEU A 157 4.21 -11.12 -6.48
C LEU A 157 5.70 -11.28 -6.73
N ARG A 158 6.30 -12.39 -6.27
CA ARG A 158 7.72 -12.70 -6.56
C ARG A 158 7.99 -12.75 -8.06
N ALA A 159 7.15 -13.45 -8.82
CA ALA A 159 7.29 -13.54 -10.28
C ALA A 159 7.16 -12.15 -10.96
N ALA A 160 6.19 -11.33 -10.54
CA ALA A 160 6.00 -9.99 -11.06
C ALA A 160 7.15 -9.04 -10.70
N ALA A 161 7.70 -9.15 -9.48
CA ALA A 161 8.85 -8.37 -9.05
C ALA A 161 10.11 -8.76 -9.84
N ALA A 162 10.41 -10.05 -10.00
CA ALA A 162 11.56 -10.53 -10.77
C ALA A 162 11.52 -10.04 -12.22
N THR A 163 10.35 -10.07 -12.85
CA THR A 163 10.15 -9.55 -14.22
C THR A 163 10.42 -8.04 -14.31
N ARG A 164 10.20 -7.28 -13.24
CA ARG A 164 10.49 -5.83 -13.22
C ARG A 164 11.93 -5.51 -12.86
N GLN A 165 12.58 -6.30 -12.01
CA GLN A 165 14.01 -6.15 -11.72
C GLN A 165 14.84 -6.28 -13.00
N SER A 166 14.54 -7.30 -13.82
CA SER A 166 15.24 -7.51 -15.09
C SER A 166 15.06 -6.35 -16.08
N LEU A 167 13.92 -5.63 -16.01
CA LEU A 167 13.63 -4.48 -16.86
C LEU A 167 14.19 -3.14 -16.31
N SER A 168 14.45 -3.05 -15.00
CA SER A 168 14.82 -1.78 -14.34
C SER A 168 16.28 -1.72 -13.87
N GLY A 169 17.00 -2.84 -13.85
CA GLY A 169 18.36 -2.90 -13.30
C GLY A 169 18.44 -2.67 -11.78
N LEU A 170 17.30 -2.67 -11.08
CA LEU A 170 17.21 -2.54 -9.62
C LEU A 170 17.13 -3.93 -8.99
N THR A 171 18.01 -4.22 -8.04
CA THR A 171 17.90 -5.40 -7.16
C THR A 171 16.90 -5.07 -6.04
N ILE A 172 15.79 -5.82 -5.98
CA ILE A 172 14.82 -5.78 -4.85
C ILE A 172 14.99 -7.05 -4.03
#